data_AF-A0A3N5PNB5-F1
#
_entry.id   AF-A0A3N5PNB5-F1
#
_cell.length_a   1.000
_cell.length_b   1.000
_cell.length_c   1.000
_cell.angle_alpha   90.00
_cell.angle_beta   90.00
_cell.angle_gamma   90.00
#
_symmetry.space_group_name_H-M   'P 1'
#
loop_
_entity.id
_entity.type
_entity.pdbx_description
1 polymer ?
#
loop_
_entity_poly.entity_id
_entity_poly.type
_entity_poly.pdbx_seq_one_letter_code
_entity_poly.pdbx_strand_id
1 'polypeptide(L)'
;MTKFSSSELPRGLSQYRILDLPTRKGVNPSVRKIVAYWMDMVKQVYTPQQADWRIAEDCFVLCDETAEILYGTGPWDEIDYVPGSRPMLEWVLREKIKLNPKWTDLRKALAIMRYSRDICGQRRVGDIELFYGGSEEDVIKKVATFCNEQTRVMIRLAQIAGLPARYVGHISGDHGTSEIKIDGQWAFFDIRGMYYYKSGRQVASIWDLRRDPSLIERQPASADKDILSRTLGRTMTRTQTFHKAITCIAPYRCGDYDWSSHLWTARTDELTTKLKPLREKWKLMLAEFHGGKDFSKPA
;
A
#
# COMPACT_ATOMS: atom_id res chain seq x y z
N MET A 1 -21.15 5.60 8.73
CA MET A 1 -21.46 4.16 8.91
C MET A 1 -21.30 3.53 7.53
N THR A 2 -20.60 2.41 7.35
CA THR A 2 -20.11 1.42 8.32
C THR A 2 -18.59 1.26 8.19
N LYS A 3 -17.85 1.67 9.23
CA LYS A 3 -16.65 0.91 9.64
C LYS A 3 -17.10 -0.54 9.70
N PHE A 4 -16.22 -1.50 9.37
CA PHE A 4 -16.49 -2.88 9.75
C PHE A 4 -17.02 -2.86 11.17
N SER A 5 -18.29 -3.24 11.33
CA SER A 5 -18.81 -3.45 12.67
C SER A 5 -17.83 -4.44 13.31
N SER A 6 -17.53 -4.31 14.60
CA SER A 6 -16.71 -5.33 15.28
C SER A 6 -17.30 -6.74 15.12
N SER A 7 -18.57 -6.87 14.70
CA SER A 7 -19.24 -8.11 14.33
C SER A 7 -18.93 -8.64 12.92
N GLU A 8 -18.35 -7.86 12.01
CA GLU A 8 -18.03 -8.25 10.63
C GLU A 8 -16.55 -8.64 10.45
N LEU A 9 -15.68 -8.25 11.39
CA LEU A 9 -14.30 -8.71 11.37
C LEU A 9 -14.23 -10.17 11.82
N PRO A 10 -13.42 -11.01 11.13
CA PRO A 10 -13.16 -12.36 11.60
C PRO A 10 -12.68 -12.37 13.05
N ARG A 11 -13.16 -13.36 13.80
CA ARG A 11 -12.91 -13.47 15.24
C ARG A 11 -11.41 -13.43 15.52
N GLY A 12 -11.00 -12.54 16.42
CA GLY A 12 -9.60 -12.42 16.83
C GLY A 12 -8.73 -11.55 15.94
N LEU A 13 -9.26 -10.92 14.86
CA LEU A 13 -8.47 -9.99 14.05
C LEU A 13 -8.40 -8.58 14.67
N SER A 14 -9.48 -8.13 15.31
CA SER A 14 -9.61 -6.77 15.85
C SER A 14 -8.47 -6.37 16.81
N GLN A 15 -7.99 -7.32 17.60
CA GLN A 15 -6.89 -7.12 18.53
C GLN A 15 -5.56 -6.76 17.83
N TYR A 16 -5.40 -7.09 16.54
CA TYR A 16 -4.20 -6.81 15.74
C TYR A 16 -4.30 -5.52 14.91
N ARG A 17 -5.33 -4.69 15.16
CA ARG A 17 -5.44 -3.37 14.54
C ARG A 17 -4.25 -2.50 14.94
N ILE A 18 -3.62 -1.87 13.95
CA ILE A 18 -2.36 -1.14 14.12
C ILE A 18 -2.48 -0.01 15.16
N LEU A 19 -3.61 0.70 15.18
CA LEU A 19 -3.82 1.82 16.09
C LEU A 19 -3.99 1.41 17.56
N ASP A 20 -4.32 0.14 17.81
CA ASP A 20 -4.54 -0.39 19.17
C ASP A 20 -3.24 -0.97 19.77
N LEU A 21 -2.22 -1.22 18.96
CA LEU A 21 -0.99 -1.86 19.41
C LEU A 21 -0.20 -1.06 20.46
N PRO A 22 -0.07 0.28 20.38
CA PRO A 22 0.75 1.03 21.33
C PRO A 22 0.37 0.80 22.80
N THR A 23 -0.91 0.58 23.07
CA THR A 23 -1.46 0.40 24.43
C THR A 23 -1.70 -1.06 24.78
N ARG A 24 -1.56 -1.98 23.81
CA ARG A 24 -1.89 -3.39 23.99
C ARG A 24 -0.85 -4.12 24.86
N LYS A 25 -1.34 -4.86 25.85
CA LYS A 25 -0.52 -5.78 26.66
C LYS A 25 -0.13 -7.01 25.83
N GLY A 26 1.10 -7.51 26.02
CA GLY A 26 1.62 -8.69 25.32
C GLY A 26 2.25 -8.42 23.95
N VAL A 27 2.11 -7.22 23.38
CA VAL A 27 2.85 -6.81 22.17
C VAL A 27 4.28 -6.44 22.55
N ASN A 28 5.25 -6.84 21.73
CA ASN A 28 6.66 -6.52 21.92
C ASN A 28 6.87 -5.00 22.19
N PRO A 29 7.56 -4.61 23.28
CA PRO A 29 7.73 -3.21 23.64
C PRO A 29 8.31 -2.32 22.53
N SER A 30 9.25 -2.84 21.75
CA SER A 30 9.84 -2.11 20.63
C SER A 30 8.85 -1.92 19.48
N VAL A 31 8.02 -2.91 19.18
CA VAL A 31 6.92 -2.76 18.19
C VAL A 31 5.95 -1.67 18.63
N ARG A 32 5.54 -1.65 19.91
CA ARG A 32 4.66 -0.60 20.44
C ARG A 32 5.29 0.79 20.30
N LYS A 33 6.58 0.93 20.63
CA LYS A 33 7.35 2.19 20.51
C LYS A 33 7.40 2.67 19.05
N ILE A 34 7.68 1.78 18.10
CA ILE A 34 7.73 2.09 16.66
C ILE A 34 6.36 2.53 16.15
N VAL A 35 5.31 1.79 16.47
CA VAL A 35 3.94 2.10 16.00
C VAL A 35 3.42 3.39 16.63
N ALA A 36 3.66 3.63 17.92
CA ALA A 36 3.28 4.89 18.58
C ALA A 36 3.93 6.09 17.89
N TYR A 37 5.21 5.99 17.59
CA TYR A 37 5.93 7.07 16.92
C TYR A 37 5.47 7.29 15.48
N TRP A 38 5.21 6.21 14.74
CA TRP A 38 4.61 6.30 13.41
C TRP A 38 3.24 6.98 13.45
N MET A 39 2.39 6.63 14.42
CA MET A 39 1.09 7.29 14.61
C MET A 39 1.23 8.78 14.88
N ASP A 40 2.23 9.18 15.68
CA ASP A 40 2.50 10.59 15.92
C ASP A 40 2.93 11.32 14.65
N MET A 41 3.72 10.69 13.77
CA MET A 41 4.03 11.24 12.45
C MET A 41 2.77 11.35 11.58
N VAL A 42 1.96 10.30 11.50
CA VAL A 42 0.71 10.27 10.72
C VAL A 42 -0.23 11.41 11.16
N LYS A 43 -0.39 11.67 12.47
CA LYS A 43 -1.21 12.78 12.99
C LYS A 43 -0.71 14.17 12.61
N GLN A 44 0.57 14.33 12.27
CA GLN A 44 1.10 15.61 11.79
C GLN A 44 0.70 15.90 10.34
N VAL A 45 0.32 14.85 9.62
CA VAL A 45 0.12 14.85 8.18
C VAL A 45 -1.37 14.73 7.86
N TYR A 46 -2.04 13.81 8.53
CA TYR A 46 -3.41 13.42 8.21
C TYR A 46 -4.40 13.72 9.33
N THR A 47 -5.60 14.14 8.95
CA THR A 47 -6.75 14.27 9.85
C THR A 47 -7.66 13.05 9.78
N PRO A 48 -8.50 12.81 10.80
CA PRO A 48 -9.39 11.64 10.83
C PRO A 48 -10.40 11.54 9.67
N GLN A 49 -10.61 12.62 8.93
CA GLN A 49 -11.53 12.70 7.79
C GLN A 49 -10.86 12.36 6.46
N GLN A 50 -9.59 11.96 6.45
CA GLN A 50 -8.84 11.72 5.21
C GLN A 50 -8.66 10.23 4.93
N ALA A 51 -8.62 9.87 3.64
CA ALA A 51 -8.56 8.48 3.19
C ALA A 51 -7.39 7.70 3.82
N ASP A 52 -6.20 8.28 3.87
CA ASP A 52 -5.01 7.63 4.42
C ASP A 52 -5.09 7.38 5.93
N TRP A 53 -5.77 8.28 6.68
CA TRP A 53 -6.06 8.02 8.09
C TRP A 53 -7.02 6.85 8.25
N ARG A 54 -8.07 6.78 7.42
CA ARG A 54 -9.04 5.68 7.45
C ARG A 54 -8.40 4.34 7.11
N ILE A 55 -7.49 4.31 6.14
CA ILE A 55 -6.67 3.12 5.86
C ILE A 55 -5.92 2.68 7.13
N ALA A 56 -5.32 3.62 7.86
CA ALA A 56 -4.65 3.30 9.12
C ALA A 56 -5.60 2.77 10.20
N GLU A 57 -6.84 3.27 10.29
CA GLU A 57 -7.84 2.76 11.25
C GLU A 57 -8.21 1.29 11.00
N ASP A 58 -8.21 0.85 9.75
CA ASP A 58 -8.56 -0.52 9.36
C ASP A 58 -7.36 -1.36 8.90
N CYS A 59 -6.15 -0.95 9.27
CA CYS A 59 -4.93 -1.73 9.07
C CYS A 59 -4.74 -2.77 10.18
N PHE A 60 -4.54 -4.03 9.80
CA PHE A 60 -4.21 -5.13 10.69
C PHE A 60 -2.78 -5.60 10.46
N VAL A 61 -2.02 -5.84 11.52
CA VAL A 61 -0.65 -6.36 11.39
C VAL A 61 -0.66 -7.72 10.74
N LEU A 62 0.24 -7.92 9.79
CA LEU A 62 0.57 -9.22 9.23
C LEU A 62 1.64 -9.90 10.10
N CYS A 63 1.29 -11.01 10.73
CA CYS A 63 2.16 -11.90 11.50
C CYS A 63 1.63 -13.34 11.38
N ASP A 64 2.31 -14.31 11.99
CA ASP A 64 1.90 -15.72 11.91
C ASP A 64 0.44 -15.91 12.38
N GLU A 65 0.03 -15.22 13.44
CA GLU A 65 -1.31 -15.33 14.03
C GLU A 65 -2.41 -14.72 13.15
N THR A 66 -2.09 -13.74 12.32
CA THR A 66 -3.07 -13.06 11.45
C THR A 66 -2.99 -13.52 10.00
N ALA A 67 -1.91 -14.17 9.59
CA ALA A 67 -1.71 -14.57 8.20
C ALA A 67 -2.81 -15.54 7.73
N GLU A 68 -3.16 -16.55 8.52
CA GLU A 68 -4.23 -17.48 8.17
C GLU A 68 -5.58 -16.77 8.00
N ILE A 69 -5.90 -15.85 8.90
CA ILE A 69 -7.11 -15.03 8.82
C ILE A 69 -7.06 -14.18 7.56
N LEU A 70 -6.04 -13.34 7.39
CA LEU A 70 -5.93 -12.35 6.30
C LEU A 70 -5.82 -12.99 4.92
N TYR A 71 -5.26 -14.20 4.78
CA TYR A 71 -5.16 -14.89 3.49
C TYR A 71 -6.25 -15.94 3.27
N GLY A 72 -7.09 -16.20 4.28
CA GLY A 72 -8.31 -16.97 4.15
C GLY A 72 -9.41 -16.20 3.41
N THR A 73 -10.56 -16.85 3.28
CA THR A 73 -11.78 -16.18 2.76
C THR A 73 -12.25 -15.14 3.76
N GLY A 74 -12.56 -13.94 3.28
CA GLY A 74 -13.06 -12.89 4.15
C GLY A 74 -13.51 -11.65 3.40
N PRO A 75 -13.84 -10.58 4.13
CA PRO A 75 -14.41 -9.37 3.54
C PRO A 75 -13.43 -8.61 2.62
N TRP A 76 -12.14 -8.92 2.67
CA TRP A 76 -11.13 -8.41 1.72
C TRP A 76 -11.24 -9.01 0.32
N ASP A 77 -12.04 -10.06 0.12
CA ASP A 77 -12.30 -10.65 -1.20
C ASP A 77 -13.44 -9.96 -1.95
N GLU A 78 -14.24 -9.15 -1.24
CA GLU A 78 -15.42 -8.50 -1.79
C GLU A 78 -15.06 -7.30 -2.66
N ILE A 79 -15.78 -7.16 -3.77
CA ILE A 79 -15.77 -5.98 -4.63
C ILE A 79 -17.16 -5.38 -4.54
N ASP A 80 -17.26 -4.16 -4.01
CA ASP A 80 -18.48 -3.38 -3.88
C ASP A 80 -18.55 -2.23 -4.90
N TYR A 81 -17.78 -2.34 -5.98
CA TYR A 81 -17.84 -1.41 -7.09
C TYR A 81 -19.20 -1.49 -7.80
N VAL A 82 -19.82 -0.32 -8.02
CA VAL A 82 -21.04 -0.16 -8.79
C VAL A 82 -20.71 0.48 -10.15
N PRO A 83 -21.05 -0.14 -11.30
CA PRO A 83 -20.83 0.45 -12.61
C PRO A 83 -21.38 1.88 -12.75
N GLY A 84 -20.57 2.79 -13.31
CA GLY A 84 -20.92 4.20 -13.48
C GLY A 84 -20.65 5.08 -12.26
N SER A 85 -20.28 4.50 -11.11
CA SER A 85 -20.00 5.26 -9.89
C SER A 85 -18.65 6.00 -9.94
N ARG A 86 -17.72 5.60 -10.81
CA ARG A 86 -16.36 6.18 -10.90
C ARG A 86 -15.99 6.47 -12.36
N PRO A 87 -16.72 7.37 -13.05
CA PRO A 87 -16.65 7.52 -14.51
C PRO A 87 -15.25 7.88 -15.04
N MET A 88 -14.46 8.63 -14.29
CA MET A 88 -13.09 8.96 -14.69
C MET A 88 -12.15 7.73 -14.59
N LEU A 89 -12.25 6.93 -13.52
CA LEU A 89 -11.44 5.72 -13.38
C LEU A 89 -11.83 4.65 -14.41
N GLU A 90 -13.13 4.53 -14.70
CA GLU A 90 -13.66 3.69 -15.78
C GLU A 90 -13.12 4.14 -17.15
N TRP A 91 -13.08 5.45 -17.40
CA TRP A 91 -12.48 6.02 -18.60
C TRP A 91 -10.98 5.73 -18.67
N VAL A 92 -10.24 5.79 -17.57
CA VAL A 92 -8.82 5.42 -17.53
C VAL A 92 -8.62 3.96 -17.96
N LEU A 93 -9.41 3.03 -17.41
CA LEU A 93 -9.33 1.62 -17.79
C LEU A 93 -9.62 1.41 -19.28
N ARG A 94 -10.62 2.11 -19.82
CA ARG A 94 -11.03 1.96 -21.22
C ARG A 94 -10.08 2.64 -22.22
N GLU A 95 -9.70 3.89 -21.97
CA GLU A 95 -9.01 4.73 -22.96
C GLU A 95 -7.50 4.77 -22.78
N LYS A 96 -7.01 4.74 -21.53
CA LYS A 96 -5.57 4.84 -21.23
C LYS A 96 -4.94 3.46 -21.12
N ILE A 97 -5.52 2.59 -20.31
CA ILE A 97 -5.03 1.22 -20.14
C ILE A 97 -5.48 0.33 -21.32
N LYS A 98 -6.61 0.68 -21.96
CA LYS A 98 -7.22 -0.13 -23.03
C LYS A 98 -7.46 -1.56 -22.57
N LEU A 99 -8.03 -1.68 -21.37
CA LEU A 99 -8.26 -2.95 -20.70
C LEU A 99 -9.14 -3.84 -21.59
N ASN A 100 -8.66 -5.04 -21.88
CA ASN A 100 -9.42 -6.04 -22.60
C ASN A 100 -10.04 -7.03 -21.59
N PRO A 101 -11.37 -7.22 -21.59
CA PRO A 101 -12.03 -8.15 -20.68
C PRO A 101 -11.51 -9.60 -20.77
N LYS A 102 -11.00 -10.02 -21.94
CA LYS A 102 -10.45 -11.36 -22.20
C LYS A 102 -9.02 -11.56 -21.70
N TRP A 103 -8.38 -10.53 -21.14
CA TRP A 103 -7.06 -10.70 -20.53
C TRP A 103 -7.14 -11.53 -19.26
N THR A 104 -6.08 -12.29 -19.01
CA THR A 104 -5.89 -12.96 -17.72
C THR A 104 -5.79 -11.92 -16.60
N ASP A 105 -6.10 -12.33 -15.37
CA ASP A 105 -6.02 -11.47 -14.19
C ASP A 105 -4.63 -10.85 -14.04
N LEU A 106 -3.57 -11.67 -14.18
CA LEU A 106 -2.19 -11.18 -14.14
C LEU A 106 -1.93 -10.08 -15.17
N ARG A 107 -2.44 -10.24 -16.40
CA ARG A 107 -2.23 -9.24 -17.45
C ARG A 107 -2.98 -7.93 -17.16
N LYS A 108 -4.20 -8.02 -16.61
CA LYS A 108 -4.96 -6.85 -16.14
C LYS A 108 -4.19 -6.15 -15.01
N ALA A 109 -3.77 -6.88 -13.99
CA ALA A 109 -3.04 -6.34 -12.85
C ALA A 109 -1.72 -5.67 -13.24
N LEU A 110 -0.92 -6.29 -14.12
CA LEU A 110 0.32 -5.69 -14.63
C LEU A 110 0.06 -4.40 -15.43
N ALA A 111 -1.00 -4.37 -16.25
CA ALA A 111 -1.34 -3.16 -17.00
C ALA A 111 -1.79 -2.02 -16.08
N ILE A 112 -2.55 -2.33 -15.04
CA ILE A 112 -2.99 -1.38 -14.02
C ILE A 112 -1.80 -0.86 -13.20
N MET A 113 -0.94 -1.76 -12.72
CA MET A 113 0.28 -1.40 -11.98
C MET A 113 1.17 -0.46 -12.80
N ARG A 114 1.40 -0.77 -14.09
CA ARG A 114 2.19 0.08 -14.99
C ARG A 114 1.60 1.47 -15.13
N TYR A 115 0.27 1.57 -15.33
CA TYR A 115 -0.39 2.87 -15.39
C TYR A 115 -0.20 3.65 -14.08
N SER A 116 -0.47 3.02 -12.93
CA SER A 116 -0.32 3.66 -11.62
C SER A 116 1.11 4.14 -11.35
N ARG A 117 2.11 3.30 -11.68
CA ARG A 117 3.55 3.62 -11.63
C ARG A 117 3.88 4.85 -12.47
N ASP A 118 3.29 4.93 -13.66
CA ASP A 118 3.60 5.96 -14.65
C ASP A 118 2.83 7.27 -14.43
N ILE A 119 1.90 7.34 -13.45
CA ILE A 119 1.22 8.59 -13.08
C ILE A 119 2.26 9.68 -12.86
N CYS A 120 3.18 9.49 -11.93
CA CYS A 120 4.20 10.47 -11.59
C CYS A 120 5.15 10.87 -12.74
N GLY A 121 5.23 10.07 -13.81
CA GLY A 121 6.03 10.38 -15.01
C GLY A 121 5.41 11.44 -15.91
N GLN A 122 4.13 11.80 -15.71
CA GLN A 122 3.41 12.77 -16.54
C GLN A 122 3.62 14.23 -16.09
N ARG A 123 4.41 14.45 -15.04
CA ARG A 123 4.58 15.74 -14.39
C ARG A 123 5.51 16.63 -15.21
N ARG A 124 5.17 17.92 -15.34
CA ARG A 124 6.00 18.87 -16.08
C ARG A 124 7.10 19.43 -15.18
N VAL A 125 8.22 19.78 -15.80
CA VAL A 125 9.32 20.47 -15.11
C VAL A 125 8.78 21.80 -14.58
N GLY A 126 8.95 22.05 -13.27
CA GLY A 126 8.51 23.29 -12.61
C GLY A 126 7.15 23.21 -11.91
N ASP A 127 6.38 22.13 -12.07
CA ASP A 127 5.12 21.95 -11.34
C ASP A 127 5.40 21.88 -9.82
N ILE A 128 4.59 22.57 -9.01
CA ILE A 128 4.67 22.49 -7.54
C ILE A 128 4.09 21.15 -7.08
N GLU A 129 4.80 20.45 -6.20
CA GLU A 129 4.30 19.20 -5.62
C GLU A 129 3.34 19.54 -4.50
N LEU A 130 2.04 19.35 -4.75
CA LEU A 130 1.04 19.50 -3.71
C LEU A 130 0.78 18.14 -3.06
N PHE A 131 1.04 18.07 -1.77
CA PHE A 131 0.66 16.95 -0.94
C PHE A 131 -0.72 17.24 -0.37
N TYR A 132 -1.72 16.59 -0.94
CA TYR A 132 -3.10 16.90 -0.64
C TYR A 132 -3.91 15.64 -0.84
N GLY A 133 -4.67 15.25 0.16
CA GLY A 133 -5.54 14.10 0.07
C GLY A 133 -6.68 14.39 -0.87
N GLY A 134 -7.31 13.36 -1.40
CA GLY A 134 -8.25 13.52 -2.50
C GLY A 134 -8.73 12.17 -2.97
N SER A 135 -9.71 12.21 -3.85
CA SER A 135 -10.17 11.01 -4.54
C SER A 135 -9.04 10.47 -5.42
N GLU A 136 -9.13 9.21 -5.84
CA GLU A 136 -8.16 8.63 -6.78
C GLU A 136 -8.12 9.40 -8.11
N GLU A 137 -9.24 10.01 -8.50
CA GLU A 137 -9.34 10.93 -9.62
C GLU A 137 -8.46 12.17 -9.42
N ASP A 138 -8.47 12.77 -8.23
CA ASP A 138 -7.62 13.91 -7.91
C ASP A 138 -6.14 13.54 -7.90
N VAL A 139 -5.82 12.35 -7.37
CA VAL A 139 -4.47 11.77 -7.41
C VAL A 139 -3.95 11.65 -8.85
N ILE A 140 -4.79 11.20 -9.78
CA ILE A 140 -4.44 11.12 -11.21
C ILE A 140 -4.28 12.53 -11.81
N LYS A 141 -5.24 13.43 -11.60
CA LYS A 141 -5.22 14.79 -12.17
C LYS A 141 -3.99 15.58 -11.75
N LYS A 142 -3.58 15.45 -10.49
CA LYS A 142 -2.42 16.16 -9.93
C LYS A 142 -1.09 15.49 -10.23
N VAL A 143 -1.12 14.30 -10.85
CA VAL A 143 0.09 13.57 -11.20
C VAL A 143 0.91 13.17 -9.95
N ALA A 144 0.21 12.59 -8.98
CA ALA A 144 0.76 12.30 -7.66
C ALA A 144 2.05 11.45 -7.69
N THR A 145 2.93 11.75 -6.75
CA THR A 145 4.27 11.15 -6.57
C THR A 145 4.36 10.26 -5.33
N PHE A 146 3.40 10.35 -4.42
CA PHE A 146 3.42 9.62 -3.16
C PHE A 146 2.89 8.19 -3.31
N CYS A 147 3.56 7.27 -2.61
CA CYS A 147 3.32 5.84 -2.73
C CYS A 147 1.92 5.42 -2.27
N ASN A 148 1.44 5.96 -1.15
CA ASN A 148 0.10 5.71 -0.63
C ASN A 148 -0.98 6.15 -1.62
N GLU A 149 -0.83 7.32 -2.25
CA GLU A 149 -1.81 7.87 -3.19
C GLU A 149 -1.89 7.05 -4.48
N GLN A 150 -0.75 6.74 -5.11
CA GLN A 150 -0.72 5.91 -6.32
C GLN A 150 -1.21 4.48 -6.04
N THR A 151 -0.94 3.97 -4.83
CA THR A 151 -1.40 2.64 -4.42
C THR A 151 -2.92 2.61 -4.30
N ARG A 152 -3.55 3.67 -3.75
CA ARG A 152 -5.03 3.78 -3.74
C ARG A 152 -5.60 3.74 -5.16
N VAL A 153 -5.00 4.46 -6.09
CA VAL A 153 -5.39 4.43 -7.52
C VAL A 153 -5.28 3.01 -8.09
N MET A 154 -4.15 2.33 -7.86
CA MET A 154 -3.94 0.96 -8.32
C MET A 154 -5.01 0.00 -7.79
N ILE A 155 -5.34 0.08 -6.50
CA ILE A 155 -6.38 -0.75 -5.88
C ILE A 155 -7.75 -0.48 -6.50
N ARG A 156 -8.16 0.79 -6.65
CA ARG A 156 -9.47 1.14 -7.23
C ARG A 156 -9.59 0.71 -8.68
N LEU A 157 -8.55 0.91 -9.49
CA LEU A 157 -8.54 0.45 -10.87
C LEU A 157 -8.64 -1.09 -10.95
N ALA A 158 -7.98 -1.81 -10.05
CA ALA A 158 -8.08 -3.27 -9.96
C ALA A 158 -9.51 -3.73 -9.60
N GLN A 159 -10.13 -3.11 -8.61
CA GLN A 159 -11.51 -3.42 -8.19
C GLN A 159 -12.52 -3.14 -9.31
N ILE A 160 -12.40 -2.01 -10.00
CA ILE A 160 -13.26 -1.68 -11.17
C ILE A 160 -13.02 -2.68 -12.31
N ALA A 161 -11.81 -3.21 -12.45
CA ALA A 161 -11.48 -4.26 -13.41
C ALA A 161 -11.94 -5.68 -12.99
N GLY A 162 -12.64 -5.80 -11.86
CA GLY A 162 -13.17 -7.06 -11.34
C GLY A 162 -12.14 -7.90 -10.55
N LEU A 163 -11.05 -7.30 -10.09
CA LEU A 163 -10.02 -7.97 -9.30
C LEU A 163 -10.08 -7.50 -7.84
N PRO A 164 -10.24 -8.40 -6.85
CA PRO A 164 -10.11 -8.03 -5.45
C PRO A 164 -8.71 -7.46 -5.21
N ALA A 165 -8.65 -6.31 -4.53
CA ALA A 165 -7.40 -5.62 -4.24
C ALA A 165 -7.45 -4.95 -2.87
N ARG A 166 -6.30 -4.89 -2.20
CA ARG A 166 -6.18 -4.39 -0.83
C ARG A 166 -4.87 -3.64 -0.61
N TYR A 167 -4.85 -2.80 0.41
CA TYR A 167 -3.68 -2.01 0.76
C TYR A 167 -2.72 -2.82 1.61
N VAL A 168 -1.43 -2.68 1.35
CA VAL A 168 -0.34 -3.21 2.16
C VAL A 168 0.54 -2.05 2.61
N GLY A 169 0.58 -1.81 3.92
CA GLY A 169 1.39 -0.77 4.53
C GLY A 169 2.66 -1.36 5.14
N HIS A 170 3.82 -0.77 4.85
CA HIS A 170 5.07 -1.11 5.50
C HIS A 170 5.45 0.02 6.45
N ILE A 171 5.08 -0.12 7.73
CA ILE A 171 5.29 0.90 8.75
C ILE A 171 6.78 1.19 8.89
N SER A 172 7.60 0.16 9.12
CA SER A 172 9.05 0.32 9.27
C SER A 172 9.78 0.79 8.00
N GLY A 173 9.12 0.73 6.83
CA GLY A 173 9.67 1.20 5.57
C GLY A 173 9.07 2.51 5.08
N ASP A 174 8.10 3.08 5.79
CA ASP A 174 7.28 4.23 5.40
C ASP A 174 6.82 4.17 3.92
N HIS A 175 6.16 3.07 3.55
CA HIS A 175 5.76 2.83 2.16
C HIS A 175 4.43 2.09 2.02
N GLY A 176 3.64 2.51 1.03
CA GLY A 176 2.40 1.87 0.62
C GLY A 176 2.57 1.02 -0.64
N THR A 177 2.01 -0.18 -0.61
CA THR A 177 1.91 -1.11 -1.74
C THR A 177 0.54 -1.78 -1.74
N SER A 178 0.31 -2.72 -2.65
CA SER A 178 -0.96 -3.45 -2.70
C SER A 178 -0.76 -4.94 -2.83
N GLU A 179 -1.82 -5.66 -2.52
CA GLU A 179 -2.04 -6.98 -3.10
C GLU A 179 -3.27 -6.97 -3.98
N ILE A 180 -3.19 -7.68 -5.10
CA ILE A 180 -4.29 -7.91 -6.03
C ILE A 180 -4.46 -9.42 -6.15
N LYS A 181 -5.70 -9.92 -6.10
CA LYS A 181 -6.00 -11.35 -6.18
C LYS A 181 -5.99 -11.79 -7.65
N ILE A 182 -5.11 -12.74 -7.97
CA ILE A 182 -4.87 -13.29 -9.31
C ILE A 182 -5.17 -14.78 -9.28
N ASP A 183 -6.11 -15.24 -10.10
CA ASP A 183 -6.49 -16.66 -10.16
C ASP A 183 -6.80 -17.24 -8.76
N GLY A 184 -7.47 -16.44 -7.91
CA GLY A 184 -7.85 -16.80 -6.55
C GLY A 184 -6.76 -16.66 -5.48
N GLN A 185 -5.56 -16.16 -5.81
CA GLN A 185 -4.44 -16.02 -4.88
C GLN A 185 -3.98 -14.57 -4.74
N TRP A 186 -3.67 -14.12 -3.53
CA TRP A 186 -3.14 -12.77 -3.30
C TRP A 186 -1.72 -12.63 -3.87
N ALA A 187 -1.49 -11.58 -4.63
CA ALA A 187 -0.20 -11.28 -5.27
C ALA A 187 0.24 -9.85 -4.99
N PHE A 188 1.52 -9.67 -4.64
CA PHE A 188 2.13 -8.39 -4.31
C PHE A 188 2.39 -7.54 -5.55
N PHE A 189 1.99 -6.27 -5.49
CA PHE A 189 2.27 -5.26 -6.51
C PHE A 189 2.67 -3.92 -5.86
N ASP A 190 3.72 -3.31 -6.40
CA ASP A 190 4.22 -2.01 -6.00
C ASP A 190 4.14 -1.01 -7.17
N ILE A 191 3.75 0.23 -6.85
CA ILE A 191 3.72 1.39 -7.77
C ILE A 191 5.09 1.74 -8.37
N ARG A 192 6.15 1.04 -8.00
CA ARG A 192 7.50 1.19 -8.59
C ARG A 192 7.80 0.19 -9.69
N GLY A 193 6.83 -0.64 -10.07
CA GLY A 193 7.05 -1.69 -11.07
C GLY A 193 7.32 -3.07 -10.50
N MET A 194 7.22 -3.25 -9.18
CA MET A 194 7.70 -4.47 -8.53
C MET A 194 6.56 -5.47 -8.34
N TYR A 195 6.83 -6.70 -8.74
CA TYR A 195 6.09 -7.92 -8.48
C TYR A 195 7.10 -9.06 -8.53
N TYR A 196 6.79 -10.18 -7.87
CA TYR A 196 7.75 -11.25 -7.68
C TYR A 196 7.08 -12.58 -8.00
N TYR A 197 7.59 -13.32 -8.98
CA TYR A 197 7.16 -14.68 -9.23
C TYR A 197 7.64 -15.61 -8.10
N LYS A 198 6.73 -16.47 -7.64
CA LYS A 198 7.02 -17.58 -6.72
C LYS A 198 7.36 -18.85 -7.50
N SER A 199 6.54 -19.19 -8.49
CA SER A 199 6.72 -20.35 -9.36
C SER A 199 5.96 -20.17 -10.66
N GLY A 200 6.62 -20.38 -11.80
CA GLY A 200 6.00 -20.19 -13.11
C GLY A 200 5.44 -18.78 -13.27
N ARG A 201 4.12 -18.65 -13.42
CA ARG A 201 3.41 -17.37 -13.54
C ARG A 201 2.71 -16.91 -12.25
N GLN A 202 2.81 -17.68 -11.17
CA GLN A 202 2.23 -17.30 -9.89
C GLN A 202 3.08 -16.20 -9.26
N VAL A 203 2.43 -15.08 -8.93
CA VAL A 203 3.06 -13.96 -8.22
C VAL A 203 2.91 -14.18 -6.72
N ALA A 204 3.99 -13.95 -5.98
CA ALA A 204 4.09 -14.08 -4.54
C ALA A 204 3.25 -13.01 -3.84
N SER A 205 2.60 -13.39 -2.75
CA SER A 205 2.03 -12.45 -1.78
C SER A 205 3.11 -11.76 -0.96
N ILE A 206 2.78 -10.68 -0.22
CA ILE A 206 3.72 -10.12 0.76
C ILE A 206 4.06 -11.14 1.86
N TRP A 207 3.13 -12.04 2.18
CA TRP A 207 3.37 -13.14 3.12
C TRP A 207 4.37 -14.17 2.60
N ASP A 208 4.26 -14.56 1.32
CA ASP A 208 5.24 -15.43 0.68
C ASP A 208 6.63 -14.78 0.69
N LEU A 209 6.73 -13.49 0.38
CA LEU A 209 8.01 -12.76 0.41
C LEU A 209 8.62 -12.66 1.81
N ARG A 210 7.80 -12.58 2.87
CA ARG A 210 8.29 -12.60 4.25
C ARG A 210 8.81 -13.98 4.66
N ARG A 211 8.15 -15.05 4.23
CA ARG A 211 8.54 -16.43 4.53
C ARG A 211 9.76 -16.89 3.72
N ASP A 212 9.85 -16.45 2.47
CA ASP A 212 10.98 -16.71 1.58
C ASP A 212 11.47 -15.43 0.89
N PRO A 213 12.32 -14.62 1.56
CA PRO A 213 12.88 -13.41 0.98
C PRO A 213 13.75 -13.67 -0.26
N SER A 214 14.22 -14.90 -0.50
CA SER A 214 15.02 -15.22 -1.69
C SER A 214 14.21 -15.16 -2.99
N LEU A 215 12.87 -15.16 -2.90
CA LEU A 215 11.98 -14.82 -4.01
C LEU A 215 12.28 -13.43 -4.58
N ILE A 216 12.76 -12.48 -3.77
CA ILE A 216 13.12 -11.15 -4.27
C ILE A 216 14.27 -11.22 -5.27
N GLU A 217 15.22 -12.14 -5.10
CA GLU A 217 16.38 -12.24 -6.00
C GLU A 217 16.12 -13.10 -7.23
N ARG A 218 15.34 -14.19 -7.07
CA ARG A 218 15.14 -15.22 -8.09
C ARG A 218 14.04 -14.84 -9.09
N GLN A 219 14.18 -13.68 -9.74
CA GLN A 219 13.21 -13.19 -10.72
C GLN A 219 13.77 -13.23 -12.14
N PRO A 220 12.94 -13.53 -13.14
CA PRO A 220 13.35 -13.45 -14.53
C PRO A 220 13.61 -12.00 -14.94
N ALA A 221 14.54 -11.78 -15.88
CA ALA A 221 14.85 -10.46 -16.41
C ALA A 221 13.64 -9.73 -17.03
N SER A 222 12.57 -10.45 -17.39
CA SER A 222 11.32 -9.85 -17.84
C SER A 222 10.62 -9.04 -16.75
N ALA A 223 10.76 -9.42 -15.48
CA ALA A 223 10.19 -8.67 -14.36
C ALA A 223 10.91 -7.32 -14.15
N ASP A 224 12.21 -7.27 -14.43
CA ASP A 224 13.01 -6.04 -14.29
C ASP A 224 12.63 -4.95 -15.29
N LYS A 225 12.03 -5.31 -16.43
CA LYS A 225 11.59 -4.35 -17.45
C LYS A 225 10.52 -3.39 -16.93
N ASP A 226 9.80 -3.77 -15.88
CA ASP A 226 8.77 -2.93 -15.29
C ASP A 226 9.29 -2.03 -14.17
N ILE A 227 10.50 -2.26 -13.64
CA ILE A 227 11.05 -1.49 -12.55
C ILE A 227 11.49 -0.11 -13.07
N LEU A 228 11.05 0.97 -12.41
CA LEU A 228 11.51 2.31 -12.75
C LEU A 228 13.02 2.43 -12.49
N SER A 229 13.78 2.89 -13.48
CA SER A 229 15.25 3.04 -13.43
C SER A 229 15.75 3.93 -12.27
N ARG A 230 14.93 4.89 -11.83
CA ARG A 230 15.22 5.81 -10.73
C ARG A 230 14.96 5.25 -9.32
N THR A 231 14.51 4.00 -9.21
CA THR A 231 14.23 3.38 -7.91
C THR A 231 15.47 2.72 -7.36
N LEU A 232 15.51 2.50 -6.03
CA LEU A 232 16.58 1.75 -5.35
C LEU A 232 16.59 0.24 -5.69
N GLY A 233 16.04 -0.13 -6.85
CA GLY A 233 15.71 -1.49 -7.23
C GLY A 233 14.93 -2.20 -6.13
N ARG A 234 15.25 -3.47 -5.91
CA ARG A 234 14.55 -4.33 -4.95
C ARG A 234 14.94 -4.10 -3.48
N THR A 235 15.91 -3.21 -3.21
CA THR A 235 16.43 -2.94 -1.86
C THR A 235 15.32 -2.63 -0.86
N MET A 236 14.37 -1.81 -1.29
CA MET A 236 13.26 -1.41 -0.43
C MET A 236 12.30 -2.55 -0.12
N THR A 237 12.04 -3.47 -1.07
CA THR A 237 11.24 -4.66 -0.77
C THR A 237 11.96 -5.56 0.24
N ARG A 238 13.29 -5.68 0.19
CA ARG A 238 14.05 -6.43 1.21
C ARG A 238 13.85 -5.87 2.61
N THR A 239 13.90 -4.53 2.73
CA THR A 239 13.62 -3.83 3.98
C THR A 239 12.21 -4.09 4.49
N GLN A 240 11.24 -4.06 3.58
CA GLN A 240 9.81 -4.23 3.86
C GLN A 240 9.42 -5.67 4.23
N THR A 241 10.19 -6.64 3.78
CA THR A 241 9.98 -8.08 4.01
C THR A 241 10.89 -8.66 5.08
N PHE A 242 11.80 -7.85 5.64
CA PHE A 242 12.66 -8.25 6.73
C PHE A 242 11.83 -8.80 7.90
N HIS A 243 12.31 -9.84 8.60
CA HIS A 243 11.51 -10.54 9.61
C HIS A 243 10.98 -9.63 10.74
N LYS A 244 11.71 -8.54 11.08
CA LYS A 244 11.26 -7.54 12.06
C LYS A 244 10.36 -6.45 11.45
N ALA A 245 10.25 -6.35 10.13
CA ALA A 245 9.47 -5.31 9.50
C ALA A 245 8.00 -5.39 9.94
N ILE A 246 7.42 -4.24 10.24
CA ILE A 246 6.02 -4.13 10.63
C ILE A 246 5.23 -3.87 9.35
N THR A 247 4.57 -4.91 8.86
CA THR A 247 3.68 -4.84 7.70
C THR A 247 2.24 -4.98 8.17
N CYS A 248 1.34 -4.21 7.58
CA CYS A 248 -0.09 -4.28 7.82
C CYS A 248 -0.88 -4.40 6.52
N ILE A 249 -2.09 -4.93 6.62
CA ILE A 249 -3.04 -5.08 5.52
C ILE A 249 -4.32 -4.33 5.90
N ALA A 250 -4.85 -3.53 4.98
CA ALA A 250 -6.15 -2.91 5.13
C ALA A 250 -7.10 -3.28 3.98
N PRO A 251 -8.35 -3.66 4.26
CA PRO A 251 -9.39 -3.68 3.25
C PRO A 251 -9.64 -2.23 2.81
N TYR A 252 -9.32 -1.92 1.55
CA TYR A 252 -9.55 -0.60 0.98
C TYR A 252 -10.55 -0.75 -0.16
N ARG A 253 -11.86 -0.63 0.14
CA ARG A 253 -12.94 -1.08 -0.75
C ARG A 253 -13.45 0.03 -1.65
N CYS A 254 -14.15 -0.30 -2.74
CA CYS A 254 -14.63 0.70 -3.69
C CYS A 254 -15.79 1.55 -3.13
N GLY A 255 -16.68 0.93 -2.35
CA GLY A 255 -17.87 1.55 -1.73
C GLY A 255 -17.54 2.63 -0.70
N ASP A 256 -16.29 2.69 -0.27
CA ASP A 256 -15.75 3.62 0.72
C ASP A 256 -15.61 5.07 0.20
N TYR A 257 -16.27 5.42 -0.89
CA TYR A 257 -16.09 6.69 -1.60
C TYR A 257 -16.56 7.92 -0.79
N ASP A 258 -17.60 7.76 0.02
CA ASP A 258 -18.15 8.85 0.86
C ASP A 258 -17.26 9.19 2.08
N TRP A 259 -16.12 8.53 2.26
CA TRP A 259 -15.40 8.51 3.53
C TRP A 259 -14.50 9.71 3.81
N SER A 260 -14.38 10.68 2.90
CA SER A 260 -13.38 11.73 3.12
C SER A 260 -13.73 13.13 2.67
N SER A 261 -13.29 14.08 3.50
CA SER A 261 -12.99 15.43 3.05
C SER A 261 -11.78 15.34 2.12
N HIS A 262 -12.04 15.52 0.83
CA HIS A 262 -11.02 15.65 -0.22
C HIS A 262 -10.43 17.08 -0.28
N LEU A 263 -10.78 17.93 0.70
CA LEU A 263 -10.49 19.36 0.70
C LEU A 263 -9.41 19.70 1.71
N TRP A 264 -8.17 19.30 1.46
CA TRP A 264 -7.03 19.84 2.19
C TRP A 264 -5.80 19.74 1.33
N THR A 265 -4.98 20.78 1.33
CA THR A 265 -3.74 20.87 0.56
C THR A 265 -2.62 21.35 1.47
N ALA A 266 -1.47 20.68 1.39
CA ALA A 266 -0.21 21.14 1.95
C ALA A 266 0.82 21.21 0.83
N ARG A 267 1.70 22.20 0.86
CA ARG A 267 2.85 22.17 -0.05
C ARG A 267 3.84 21.12 0.44
N THR A 268 4.39 20.34 -0.48
CA THR A 268 5.30 19.23 -0.11
C THR A 268 6.59 19.73 0.53
N ASP A 269 7.08 20.92 0.17
CA ASP A 269 8.24 21.56 0.77
C ASP A 269 7.99 21.96 2.24
N GLU A 270 6.83 22.54 2.53
CA GLU A 270 6.39 22.88 3.89
C GLU A 270 6.26 21.61 4.73
N LEU A 271 5.60 20.58 4.21
CA LEU A 271 5.46 19.30 4.90
C LEU A 271 6.82 18.64 5.14
N THR A 272 7.70 18.65 4.15
CA THR A 272 9.06 18.11 4.28
C THR A 272 9.84 18.82 5.37
N THR A 273 9.74 20.15 5.42
CA THR A 273 10.38 20.97 6.47
C THR A 273 9.82 20.63 7.84
N LYS A 274 8.49 20.58 7.97
CA LYS A 274 7.79 20.21 9.21
C LYS A 274 8.17 18.81 9.71
N LEU A 275 8.26 17.83 8.81
CA LEU A 275 8.51 16.43 9.16
C LEU A 275 9.99 16.07 9.31
N LYS A 276 10.91 16.91 8.84
CA LYS A 276 12.36 16.65 8.90
C LYS A 276 12.85 16.18 10.28
N PRO A 277 12.59 16.88 11.40
CA PRO A 277 13.05 16.42 12.72
C PRO A 277 12.45 15.06 13.11
N LEU A 278 11.20 14.80 12.74
CA LEU A 278 10.54 13.54 13.02
C LEU A 278 11.14 12.38 12.21
N ARG A 279 11.49 12.63 10.93
CA ARG A 279 12.13 11.65 10.05
C ARG A 279 13.54 11.29 10.52
N GLU A 280 14.32 12.22 11.03
CA GLU A 280 15.65 11.91 11.56
C GLU A 280 15.58 11.04 12.82
N LYS A 281 14.68 11.37 13.75
CA LYS A 281 14.43 10.51 14.91
C LYS A 281 13.83 9.15 14.52
N TRP A 282 13.00 9.09 13.49
CA TRP A 282 12.47 7.84 12.94
C TRP A 282 13.58 6.91 12.46
N LYS A 283 14.54 7.43 11.67
CA LYS A 283 15.69 6.66 11.18
C LYS A 283 16.50 6.06 12.33
N LEU A 284 16.76 6.83 13.39
CA LEU A 284 17.47 6.34 14.58
C LEU A 284 16.70 5.22 15.28
N MET A 285 15.37 5.37 15.44
CA MET A 285 14.52 4.35 16.04
C MET A 285 14.48 3.07 15.20
N LEU A 286 14.42 3.18 13.87
CA LEU A 286 14.47 2.03 12.97
C LEU A 286 15.83 1.33 13.02
N ALA A 287 16.93 2.08 13.04
CA ALA A 287 18.26 1.51 13.18
C ALA A 287 18.39 0.72 14.49
N GLU A 288 17.92 1.27 15.62
CA GLU A 288 17.85 0.56 16.90
C GLU A 288 17.00 -0.73 16.79
N PHE A 289 15.79 -0.62 16.25
CA PHE A 289 14.85 -1.73 16.10
C PHE A 289 15.39 -2.88 15.23
N HIS A 290 16.16 -2.52 14.20
CA HIS A 290 16.77 -3.46 13.28
C HIS A 290 18.18 -3.94 13.69
N GLY A 291 18.64 -3.59 14.90
CA GLY A 291 19.93 -4.04 15.42
C GLY A 291 21.12 -3.40 14.69
N GLY A 292 21.02 -2.12 14.36
CA GLY A 292 22.06 -1.33 13.68
C GLY A 292 22.11 -1.48 12.17
N LYS A 293 21.24 -2.31 11.56
CA LYS A 293 21.15 -2.41 10.10
C LYS A 293 20.57 -1.14 9.50
N ASP A 294 21.35 -0.50 8.64
CA ASP A 294 20.91 0.65 7.85
C ASP A 294 20.33 0.17 6.52
N PHE A 295 19.00 0.11 6.47
CA PHE A 295 18.25 -0.31 5.30
C PHE A 295 18.06 0.79 4.24
N SER A 296 18.59 1.99 4.49
CA SER A 296 18.64 3.05 3.47
C SER A 296 19.80 2.88 2.49
N LYS A 297 20.72 1.94 2.76
CA LYS A 297 21.86 1.61 1.90
C LYS A 297 21.63 0.27 1.18
N PRO A 298 22.09 0.14 -0.08
CA PRO A 298 22.20 -1.17 -0.72
C PRO A 298 23.03 -2.11 0.16
N ALA A 299 22.63 -3.39 0.20
CA ALA A 299 23.38 -4.44 0.88
C ALA A 299 24.75 -4.68 0.22
#